data_AF-A0A926HCX2-F1
#
_entry.id   AF-A0A926HCX2-F1
#
_cell.length_a   1.000
_cell.length_b   1.000
_cell.length_c   1.000
_cell.angle_alpha   90.00
_cell.angle_beta   90.00
_cell.angle_gamma   90.00
#
_symmetry.space_group_name_H-M   'P 1'
#
loop_
_entity.id
_entity.type
_entity.pdbx_description
1 polymer ?
#
loop_
_entity_poly.entity_id
_entity_poly.type
_entity_poly.pdbx_seq_one_letter_code
_entity_poly.pdbx_strand_id
1 'polypeptide(L)' 'EYPFYFRLLETEDEWIDNIRKYHGLWHLYAFDLPDEVLKKVYYKNALRIFPTLSKAGFPN' A
#
# COMPACT_ATOMS: atom_id res chain seq x y z
N GLU A 1 -10.60 8.00 -0.57
CA GLU A 1 -9.35 7.72 -1.33
C GLU A 1 -8.57 6.54 -0.77
N TYR A 2 -8.58 6.33 0.55
CA TYR A 2 -8.00 5.15 1.22
C TYR A 2 -8.16 3.83 0.44
N PRO A 3 -9.37 3.37 0.05
CA PRO A 3 -9.53 2.07 -0.62
C PRO A 3 -8.78 1.94 -1.95
N PHE A 4 -8.51 3.03 -2.67
CA PHE A 4 -7.84 2.95 -3.97
C PHE A 4 -6.31 2.94 -3.84
N TYR A 5 -5.75 3.60 -2.83
CA TYR A 5 -4.30 3.58 -2.62
C TYR A 5 -3.79 2.22 -2.17
N PHE A 6 -4.56 1.50 -1.33
CA PHE A 6 -4.19 0.15 -0.90
C PHE A 6 -4.48 -0.88 -1.99
N ARG A 7 -5.59 -0.73 -2.74
CA ARG A 7 -5.91 -1.57 -3.90
C ARG A 7 -4.78 -1.61 -4.93
N LEU A 8 -4.11 -0.49 -5.18
CA LEU A 8 -2.94 -0.44 -6.08
C LEU A 8 -1.81 -1.38 -5.64
N LEU A 9 -1.61 -1.55 -4.34
CA LEU A 9 -0.53 -2.37 -3.79
C LEU A 9 -0.96 -3.84 -3.64
N GLU A 10 -2.23 -4.08 -3.31
CA GLU A 10 -2.75 -5.38 -2.85
C GLU A 10 -3.38 -6.24 -3.95
N THR A 11 -3.64 -5.69 -5.14
CA THR A 11 -4.37 -6.40 -6.20
C THR A 11 -3.55 -6.56 -7.48
N GLU A 12 -3.96 -7.49 -8.32
CA GLU A 12 -3.45 -7.73 -9.68
C GLU A 12 -4.21 -6.93 -10.75
N ASP A 13 -4.98 -5.91 -10.36
CA ASP A 13 -5.80 -5.12 -11.27
C ASP A 13 -4.96 -4.39 -12.31
N GLU A 14 -5.11 -4.77 -13.58
CA GLU A 14 -4.40 -4.11 -14.69
C GLU A 14 -4.96 -2.73 -15.03
N TRP A 15 -6.20 -2.43 -14.66
CA TRP A 15 -6.88 -1.21 -15.09
C TRP A 15 -7.66 -0.58 -13.94
N ILE A 16 -6.97 0.29 -13.19
CA ILE A 16 -7.60 1.12 -12.17
C ILE A 16 -7.85 2.52 -12.75
N ASP A 17 -9.11 2.90 -12.82
CA ASP A 17 -9.53 4.25 -13.20
C ASP A 17 -9.09 5.28 -12.17
N ASN A 18 -8.61 6.42 -12.67
CA ASN A 18 -8.21 7.52 -11.80
C ASN A 18 -9.41 8.00 -10.97
N ILE A 19 -9.21 8.01 -9.65
CA ILE A 19 -10.20 8.39 -8.64
C ILE A 19 -10.74 9.80 -8.90
N ARG A 20 -9.92 10.67 -9.49
CA ARG A 20 -10.27 12.05 -9.81
C ARG A 20 -9.75 12.46 -11.18
N LYS A 21 -10.51 13.31 -11.87
CA LYS A 21 -10.21 13.84 -13.21
C LYS A 21 -8.89 14.63 -13.32
N TYR A 22 -8.26 14.98 -12.20
CA TYR A 22 -7.02 15.76 -12.16
C TYR A 22 -5.80 14.98 -11.61
N HIS A 23 -5.95 13.69 -11.28
CA HIS A 23 -4.85 12.87 -10.73
C HIS A 23 -4.01 12.15 -11.80
N GLY A 24 -4.37 12.31 -13.08
CA GLY A 24 -3.60 11.77 -14.19
C GLY A 24 -4.48 11.46 -15.40
N LEU A 25 -3.87 11.45 -16.57
CA LEU A 25 -4.51 11.05 -17.83
C LEU A 25 -4.44 9.54 -18.06
N TRP A 26 -3.67 8.80 -17.25
CA TRP A 26 -3.30 7.41 -17.48
C TRP A 26 -3.88 6.49 -16.40
N HIS A 27 -4.36 5.32 -16.82
CA HIS A 27 -4.81 4.28 -15.91
C HIS A 27 -3.64 3.71 -15.12
N LEU A 28 -3.92 3.28 -13.89
CA LEU A 28 -2.93 2.68 -13.01
C LEU A 28 -3.00 1.16 -13.11
N TYR A 29 -1.82 0.55 -13.07
CA TYR A 29 -1.62 -0.90 -12.99
C TYR A 29 -1.24 -1.23 -11.55
N ALA A 30 -1.98 -2.14 -10.93
CA ALA A 30 -1.71 -2.60 -9.58
C ALA A 30 -0.53 -3.58 -9.56
N PHE A 31 0.11 -3.69 -8.40
CA PHE A 31 1.41 -4.35 -8.27
C PHE A 31 1.33 -5.79 -7.76
N ASP A 32 0.19 -6.22 -7.22
CA ASP A 32 0.00 -7.50 -6.52
C ASP A 32 1.19 -7.86 -5.61
N LEU A 33 1.52 -6.95 -4.69
CA LEU A 33 2.71 -7.12 -3.88
C LEU A 33 2.55 -8.34 -2.95
N PRO A 34 3.58 -9.19 -2.85
CA PRO A 34 3.56 -10.28 -1.89
C PRO A 34 3.34 -9.78 -0.46
N ASP A 35 2.66 -10.57 0.36
CA ASP A 35 2.35 -10.25 1.76
C ASP A 35 3.59 -9.82 2.57
N GLU A 36 4.75 -10.43 2.31
CA GLU A 36 6.00 -10.05 2.97
C GLU A 36 6.46 -8.60 2.65
N VAL A 37 6.16 -8.11 1.45
CA VAL A 37 6.45 -6.74 1.01
C VAL A 37 5.42 -5.79 1.60
N LEU A 38 4.13 -6.14 1.55
CA LEU A 38 3.04 -5.36 2.15
C LEU A 38 3.30 -5.11 3.65
N LYS A 39 3.69 -6.14 4.40
CA LYS A 39 4.07 -6.00 5.82
C LYS A 39 5.22 -5.02 6.04
N LYS A 40 6.19 -4.96 5.12
CA LYS A 40 7.29 -3.97 5.17
C LYS A 40 6.77 -2.55 4.96
N VAL A 41 5.88 -2.35 4.00
CA VAL A 41 5.26 -1.05 3.71
C VAL A 41 4.38 -0.59 4.87
N TYR A 42 3.56 -1.48 5.44
CA TYR A 42 2.57 -1.10 6.45
C TYR A 42 3.14 -0.91 7.85
N TYR A 43 4.13 -1.71 8.28
CA TYR A 43 4.62 -1.56 9.64
C TYR A 43 6.08 -1.95 9.88
N LYS A 44 6.64 -2.99 9.22
CA LYS A 44 7.98 -3.48 9.60
C LYS A 44 9.07 -2.44 9.37
N ASN A 45 8.99 -1.64 8.32
CA ASN A 45 9.95 -0.55 8.09
C ASN A 45 9.78 0.58 9.10
N ALA A 46 8.54 0.97 9.42
CA ALA A 46 8.28 2.02 10.40
C ALA A 46 8.82 1.64 11.79
N LEU A 47 8.53 0.43 12.27
CA LEU A 47 9.04 -0.07 13.55
C LEU A 47 10.58 -0.19 13.60
N ARG A 48 11.21 -0.44 12.45
CA ARG A 48 12.68 -0.48 12.32
C ARG A 48 13.30 0.91 12.38
N ILE A 49 12.68 1.89 11.72
CA ILE A 49 13.21 3.26 11.59
C ILE A 49 12.92 4.08 12.86
N PHE A 50 11.75 3.88 13.46
CA PHE A 50 11.29 4.62 14.63
C PHE A 50 11.19 3.69 15.85
N PRO A 51 12.28 3.52 16.62
CA PRO A 51 12.32 2.57 17.74
C PRO A 51 11.40 2.96 18.92
N THR A 52 10.91 4.20 18.95
CA THR A 52 9.95 4.69 19.95
C THR A 52 8.51 4.26 19.66
N LEU A 53 8.22 3.73 18.46
CA LEU A 53 6.89 3.22 18.14
C LEU A 53 6.62 1.92 18.90
N SER A 54 5.43 1.82 19.47
CA SER A 54 4.97 0.59 20.11
C SER A 54 4.84 -0.53 19.08
N LYS A 55 5.39 -1.70 19.40
CA LYS A 55 5.21 -2.93 18.63
C LYS A 55 3.92 -3.68 19.01
N ALA A 56 3.22 -3.22 20.06
CA ALA A 56 2.01 -3.86 20.53
C ALA A 56 0.91 -3.74 19.46
N GLY A 57 0.27 -4.86 19.11
CA GLY A 57 -0.82 -4.91 18.14
C GLY A 57 -0.39 -5.21 16.69
N PHE A 58 0.92 -5.27 16.39
CA PHE A 58 1.40 -5.71 15.09
C PHE A 58 1.72 -7.21 15.09
N PRO A 59 1.36 -7.96 14.03
CA PRO A 59 1.73 -9.37 13.91
C PRO A 59 3.24 -9.54 13.71
N ASN A 60 3.79 -10.68 14.14
CA ASN A 60 5.20 -11.04 13.91
C ASN A 60 5.51 -11.23 12.41
#